data_AF-A0A5E4KCW4-F1
#
_entry.id   AF-A0A5E4KCW4-F1
#
_cell.length_a   1.000
_cell.length_b   1.000
_cell.length_c   1.000
_cell.angle_alpha   90.00
_cell.angle_beta   90.00
_cell.angle_gamma   90.00
#
_symmetry.space_group_name_H-M   'P 1'
#
loop_
_entity.id
_entity.type
_entity.pdbx_description
1 polymer ?
#
loop_
_entity_poly.entity_id
_entity_poly.type
_entity_poly.pdbx_seq_one_letter_code
_entity_poly.pdbx_strand_id
1 'polypeptide(L)'
;MEQFEDVRKKALQLFQHGKYLIADHTLERMIERDIFYEDIESVLSCGSFYSQELDKWGDIRYGMQGADSDNKRIRITFIVKDELIVVTVIREQE
;
A
#
# COMPACT_ATOMS: atom_id res chain seq x y z
N MET A 1 -7.23 -6.95 15.59
CA MET A 1 -7.93 -6.58 14.34
C MET A 1 -8.22 -5.08 14.31
N GLU A 2 -8.66 -4.47 15.41
CA GLU A 2 -8.93 -3.02 15.53
C GLU A 2 -7.71 -2.12 15.21
N GLN A 3 -6.52 -2.45 15.72
CA GLN A 3 -5.29 -1.67 15.47
C GLN A 3 -4.92 -1.56 13.98
N PHE A 4 -5.13 -2.62 13.20
CA PHE A 4 -4.85 -2.59 11.76
C PHE A 4 -5.86 -1.70 11.02
N GLU A 5 -7.14 -1.78 11.37
CA GLU A 5 -8.18 -0.95 10.76
C GLU A 5 -7.94 0.54 10.99
N ASP A 6 -7.47 0.94 12.16
CA ASP A 6 -7.11 2.34 12.44
C ASP A 6 -5.92 2.80 11.60
N VAL A 7 -4.90 1.95 11.48
CA VAL A 7 -3.73 2.23 10.64
C VAL A 7 -4.12 2.31 9.17
N ARG A 8 -4.98 1.41 8.69
CA ARG A 8 -5.50 1.39 7.32
C ARG A 8 -6.29 2.66 7.01
N LYS A 9 -7.20 3.08 7.90
CA LYS A 9 -7.94 4.35 7.76
C LYS A 9 -7.00 5.55 7.70
N LYS A 10 -6.00 5.58 8.58
CA LYS A 10 -4.99 6.66 8.58
C LYS A 10 -4.17 6.65 7.28
N ALA A 11 -3.74 5.47 6.82
CA ALA A 11 -3.02 5.30 5.56
C ALA A 11 -3.84 5.81 4.36
N LEU A 12 -5.11 5.42 4.27
CA LEU A 12 -6.03 5.90 3.23
C LEU A 12 -6.19 7.42 3.27
N GLN A 13 -6.41 8.00 4.45
CA GLN A 13 -6.50 9.45 4.60
C GLN A 13 -5.22 10.14 4.12
N LEU A 14 -4.04 9.69 4.56
CA LEU A 14 -2.76 10.29 4.14
C LEU A 14 -2.58 10.21 2.62
N PHE A 15 -2.92 9.06 2.02
CA PHE A 15 -2.84 8.86 0.58
C PHE A 15 -3.75 9.83 -0.19
N GLN A 16 -5.03 9.95 0.22
CA GLN A 16 -6.01 10.85 -0.38
C GLN A 16 -5.63 12.34 -0.27
N HIS A 17 -4.91 12.72 0.78
CA HIS A 17 -4.40 14.09 0.95
C HIS A 17 -3.07 14.34 0.23
N GLY A 18 -2.59 13.40 -0.59
CA GLY A 18 -1.31 13.50 -1.29
C GLY A 18 -0.09 13.41 -0.36
N LYS A 19 -0.26 12.96 0.88
CA LYS A 19 0.82 12.81 1.87
C LYS A 19 1.45 11.42 1.78
N TYR A 20 1.92 11.06 0.59
CA TYR A 20 2.56 9.77 0.33
C TYR A 20 3.96 9.93 -0.27
N LEU A 21 4.79 8.91 -0.06
CA LEU A 21 6.06 8.74 -0.75
C LEU A 21 6.01 7.40 -1.50
N ILE A 22 6.30 7.45 -2.80
CA ILE A 22 6.54 6.27 -3.63
C ILE A 22 7.99 6.37 -4.08
N ALA A 23 8.78 5.34 -3.81
CA ALA A 23 10.17 5.32 -4.26
C ALA A 23 10.25 5.14 -5.78
N ASP A 24 11.28 5.69 -6.43
CA ASP A 24 11.43 5.67 -7.90
C ASP A 24 11.31 4.25 -8.49
N HIS A 25 11.98 3.27 -7.89
CA HIS A 25 11.89 1.87 -8.32
C HIS A 25 10.47 1.26 -8.19
N THR A 26 9.63 1.81 -7.31
CA THR A 26 8.22 1.42 -7.22
C THR A 26 7.42 2.10 -8.31
N LEU A 27 7.71 3.37 -8.62
CA LEU A 27 7.08 4.11 -9.72
C LEU A 27 7.37 3.41 -11.07
N GLU A 28 8.62 3.02 -11.32
CA GLU A 28 9.00 2.25 -12.51
C GLU A 28 8.17 0.96 -12.62
N ARG A 29 8.04 0.21 -11.52
CA ARG A 29 7.22 -1.01 -11.49
C ARG A 29 5.74 -0.75 -11.69
N MET A 30 5.22 0.38 -11.23
CA MET A 30 3.84 0.78 -11.45
C MET A 30 3.60 1.00 -12.94
N ILE A 31 4.50 1.73 -13.60
CA ILE A 31 4.46 1.99 -15.05
C ILE A 31 4.58 0.69 -15.84
N GLU A 32 5.55 -0.16 -15.52
CA GLU A 32 5.78 -1.44 -16.21
C GLU A 32 4.58 -2.41 -16.13
N ARG A 33 3.69 -2.22 -15.15
CA ARG A 33 2.64 -3.19 -14.80
C ARG A 33 1.23 -2.62 -14.89
N ASP A 34 1.09 -1.42 -15.44
CA ASP A 34 -0.18 -0.69 -15.53
C ASP A 34 -0.90 -0.59 -14.18
N ILE A 35 -0.16 -0.26 -13.12
CA ILE A 35 -0.72 -0.04 -11.78
C ILE A 35 -0.78 1.46 -11.53
N PHE A 36 -1.97 1.95 -11.23
CA PHE A 36 -2.25 3.37 -11.03
C PHE A 36 -2.47 3.70 -9.55
N TYR A 37 -2.56 4.99 -9.24
CA TYR A 37 -2.78 5.45 -7.87
C TYR A 37 -4.16 5.01 -7.35
N GLU A 38 -5.15 4.95 -8.23
CA GLU A 38 -6.51 4.48 -7.98
C GLU A 38 -6.53 3.02 -7.52
N ASP A 39 -5.61 2.20 -8.02
CA ASP A 39 -5.47 0.80 -7.59
C ASP A 39 -4.94 0.72 -6.16
N ILE A 40 -3.96 1.56 -5.82
CA ILE A 40 -3.45 1.66 -4.44
C ILE A 40 -4.54 2.14 -3.50
N GLU A 41 -5.31 3.16 -3.91
CA GLU A 41 -6.43 3.67 -3.13
C GLU A 41 -7.50 2.60 -2.93
N SER A 42 -7.84 1.86 -3.98
CA SER A 42 -8.76 0.71 -3.93
C SER A 42 -8.28 -0.31 -2.91
N VAL A 43 -7.01 -0.72 -2.95
CA VAL A 43 -6.45 -1.66 -1.98
C VAL A 43 -6.50 -1.12 -0.55
N LEU A 44 -6.21 0.16 -0.31
CA LEU A 44 -6.33 0.76 1.03
C LEU A 44 -7.80 0.81 1.51
N SER A 45 -8.74 1.06 0.59
CA SER A 45 -10.16 1.24 0.86
C SER A 45 -10.91 -0.07 1.11
N CYS A 46 -10.64 -1.12 0.32
CA CYS A 46 -11.39 -2.37 0.38
C CYS A 46 -10.52 -3.64 0.35
N GLY A 47 -9.20 -3.51 0.31
CA GLY A 47 -8.28 -4.65 0.34
C GLY A 47 -8.29 -5.40 1.66
N SER A 48 -7.74 -6.61 1.64
CA SER A 48 -7.58 -7.47 2.81
C SER A 48 -6.19 -7.36 3.40
N PHE A 49 -6.11 -7.52 4.73
CA PHE A 49 -4.84 -7.68 5.42
C PHE A 49 -4.08 -8.91 4.88
N TYR A 50 -2.80 -8.74 4.58
CA TYR A 50 -1.92 -9.79 4.09
C TYR A 50 -0.83 -10.14 5.11
N SER A 51 -0.08 -9.14 5.58
CA SER A 51 1.04 -9.35 6.51
C SER A 51 1.31 -8.14 7.41
N GLN A 52 2.02 -8.38 8.50
CA GLN A 52 2.57 -7.35 9.38
C GLN A 52 3.98 -7.77 9.78
N GLU A 53 4.96 -6.91 9.53
CA GLU A 53 6.37 -7.18 9.83
C GLU A 53 7.00 -5.97 10.53
N LEU A 54 7.79 -6.22 11.57
CA LEU A 54 8.64 -5.20 12.18
C LEU A 54 9.96 -5.19 11.40
N ASP A 55 10.31 -4.06 10.80
CA ASP A 55 11.59 -3.95 10.11
C ASP A 55 12.76 -3.71 11.08
N LYS A 56 13.98 -3.75 10.54
CA LYS A 56 15.21 -3.60 11.33
C LYS A 56 15.38 -2.21 11.96
N TRP A 57 14.58 -1.23 11.58
CA TRP A 57 14.59 0.13 12.11
C TRP A 57 13.45 0.38 13.11
N GLY A 58 12.61 -0.64 13.37
CA GLY A 58 11.49 -0.56 14.30
C GLY A 58 10.19 -0.03 13.68
N ASP A 59 10.15 0.15 12.35
CA ASP A 59 8.92 0.52 11.66
C ASP A 59 8.04 -0.71 11.44
N ILE A 60 6.73 -0.55 11.60
CA ILE A 60 5.77 -1.61 11.28
C ILE A 60 5.36 -1.47 9.81
N ARG A 61 5.61 -2.53 9.05
CA ARG A 61 5.27 -2.68 7.65
C ARG A 61 4.00 -3.51 7.53
N TYR A 62 2.99 -2.95 6.87
CA TYR A 62 1.70 -3.58 6.64
C TYR A 62 1.59 -4.00 5.18
N GLY A 63 1.30 -5.27 4.95
CA GLY A 63 0.93 -5.81 3.64
C GLY A 63 -0.58 -5.84 3.49
N MET A 64 -1.08 -5.37 2.34
CA MET A 64 -2.47 -5.49 1.94
C MET A 64 -2.59 -6.03 0.53
N GLN A 65 -3.63 -6.81 0.29
CA GLN A 65 -3.93 -7.38 -1.02
C GLN A 65 -5.28 -6.88 -1.51
N GLY A 66 -5.39 -6.64 -2.81
CA GLY A 66 -6.65 -6.37 -3.47
C GLY A 66 -6.55 -6.69 -4.95
N ALA A 67 -7.31 -5.95 -5.75
CA ALA A 67 -7.31 -6.06 -7.20
C ALA A 67 -7.10 -4.69 -7.84
N ASP A 68 -6.43 -4.66 -8.98
CA ASP A 68 -6.33 -3.49 -9.85
C ASP A 68 -7.64 -3.28 -10.66
N SER A 69 -7.68 -2.23 -11.47
CA SER A 69 -8.80 -1.89 -12.35
C SER A 69 -9.17 -2.99 -13.35
N ASP A 70 -8.22 -3.88 -13.66
CA ASP A 70 -8.38 -5.05 -14.53
C ASP A 70 -8.75 -6.33 -13.77
N ASN A 71 -9.05 -6.21 -12.48
CA ASN A 71 -9.36 -7.30 -11.56
C ASN A 71 -8.19 -8.31 -11.38
N LYS A 72 -6.96 -7.90 -11.69
CA LYS A 72 -5.76 -8.69 -11.40
C LYS A 72 -5.32 -8.42 -9.97
N ARG A 73 -4.81 -9.47 -9.33
CA ARG A 73 -4.36 -9.39 -7.94
C ARG A 73 -3.14 -8.49 -7.80
N ILE A 74 -3.22 -7.52 -6.90
CA ILE A 74 -2.08 -6.69 -6.51
C ILE A 74 -1.90 -6.73 -4.98
N ARG A 75 -0.67 -6.56 -4.54
CA ARG A 75 -0.31 -6.41 -3.14
C ARG A 75 0.40 -5.07 -2.96
N ILE A 76 -0.06 -4.27 -2.02
CA ILE A 76 0.69 -3.11 -1.57
C ILE A 76 1.32 -3.42 -0.22
N THR A 77 2.42 -2.76 0.04
CA THR A 77 3.10 -2.77 1.32
C THR A 77 3.29 -1.33 1.72
N PHE A 78 2.93 -0.99 2.96
CA PHE A 78 3.03 0.37 3.42
C PHE A 78 3.48 0.53 4.86
N ILE A 79 4.01 1.72 5.15
CA ILE A 79 4.44 2.15 6.48
C ILE A 79 3.80 3.53 6.73
N VAL A 80 3.22 3.75 7.90
CA VAL A 80 2.72 5.06 8.31
C VAL A 80 3.75 5.70 9.24
N LYS A 81 4.34 6.82 8.82
CA LYS A 81 5.27 7.63 9.61
C LYS A 81 4.67 8.98 9.90
N ASP A 82 4.19 9.19 11.12
CA ASP A 82 3.55 10.44 11.56
C ASP A 82 2.45 10.93 10.59
N GLU A 83 2.78 11.85 9.69
CA GLU A 83 1.92 12.44 8.66
C GLU A 83 2.25 12.00 7.22
N LEU A 84 3.00 10.93 7.02
CA LEU A 84 3.42 10.42 5.71
C LEU A 84 3.13 8.92 5.58
N ILE A 85 2.69 8.50 4.39
CA ILE A 85 2.62 7.08 4.03
C ILE A 85 3.73 6.68 3.04
N VAL A 86 4.55 5.74 3.51
CA VAL A 86 5.41 4.78 2.81
C VAL A 86 4.71 3.82 1.85
N VAL A 87 4.68 3.92 0.52
CA VAL A 87 4.00 2.87 -0.31
C VAL A 87 4.96 2.14 -1.26
N THR A 88 4.87 0.82 -1.27
CA THR A 88 5.56 -0.09 -2.20
C THR A 88 4.55 -1.04 -2.84
N VAL A 89 4.59 -1.15 -4.17
CA VAL A 89 3.68 -2.01 -4.94
C VAL A 89 4.38 -3.31 -5.32
N ILE A 90 3.72 -4.43 -5.07
CA ILE A 90 4.15 -5.78 -5.40
C ILE A 90 3.01 -6.49 -6.14
N ARG A 91 3.23 -6.87 -7.39
CA ARG A 91 2.35 -7.83 -8.06
C ARG A 91 2.97 -9.21 -7.85
N GLU A 92 2.20 -10.17 -7.35
CA GLU A 92 2.61 -11.58 -7.40
C GLU A 92 2.62 -11.96 -8.88
N GLN A 93 3.80 -12.17 -9.45
CA GLN A 93 3.90 -12.87 -10.72
C GLN A 93 3.46 -14.31 -10.46
N GLU A 94 2.58 -14.82 -11.34
CA GLU A 94 2.35 -16.26 -11.48
C GLU A 94 3.67 -17.01 -11.70
#